data_AF-A0A166FIH5-F1
#
_entry.id   AF-A0A166FIH5-F1
#
_cell.length_a   1.000
_cell.length_b   1.000
_cell.length_c   1.000
_cell.angle_alpha   90.00
_cell.angle_beta   90.00
_cell.angle_gamma   90.00
#
_symmetry.space_group_name_H-M   'P 1'
#
loop_
_entity.id
_entity.type
_entity.pdbx_description
1 polymer ?
#
loop_
_entity_poly.entity_id
_entity_poly.type
_entity_poly.pdbx_seq_one_letter_code
_entity_poly.pdbx_strand_id
1 'polypeptide(L)'
;MGRVNIPDLDVDEYTYTIIFKENNNYTESNNNVNFIVQKLGTTINVNLPNNATYGENSTINGNITDANGNLINGTYNITVTVNGVDYNVGVIDGVWSLTIPNTSVGIANVDIFFPGNNNYNDATIAANYTVAPKNLGTKITITSTRNGNKITYKITLKDNQGNILANQNLSLTIAGKIVSLRTNSQGIAQYTFTATKAGNYQANAAFNGLNTGNIIYASSSGKSNTIKITKANIKVYKTIPSAKKIKSKGKIYKVYSKIYYIKNYGELTGSKTYTKYFKKGLILSKISKTKNIKTSYNKTKKILKIKVLNLAFGKIAKIKLKTYKRIT
;
A
#
# COMPACT_ATOMS: atom_id res chain seq x y z
N MET A 1 34.66 -14.54 -76.86
CA MET A 1 34.53 -15.15 -75.52
C MET A 1 33.05 -15.21 -75.18
N GLY A 2 32.52 -16.41 -74.91
CA GLY A 2 31.18 -16.55 -74.30
C GLY A 2 31.29 -16.38 -72.78
N ARG A 3 30.26 -15.82 -72.15
CA ARG A 3 30.16 -15.70 -70.69
C ARG A 3 28.83 -16.33 -70.26
N VAL A 4 28.90 -17.26 -69.31
CA VAL A 4 27.71 -17.86 -68.67
C VAL A 4 27.69 -17.35 -67.23
N ASN A 5 26.54 -16.81 -66.81
CA ASN A 5 26.31 -16.41 -65.42
C ASN A 5 25.38 -17.43 -64.78
N ILE A 6 25.78 -17.99 -63.64
CA ILE A 6 25.00 -19.01 -62.92
C ILE A 6 24.73 -18.45 -61.53
N PRO A 7 23.59 -17.77 -61.33
CA PRO A 7 23.21 -17.25 -60.01
C PRO A 7 22.74 -18.39 -59.08
N ASP A 8 22.72 -18.10 -57.78
CA ASP A 8 22.01 -18.89 -56.76
C ASP A 8 22.42 -20.36 -56.65
N LEU A 9 23.73 -20.64 -56.75
CA LEU A 9 24.28 -21.97 -56.49
C LEU A 9 24.36 -22.25 -54.99
N ASP A 10 23.86 -23.42 -54.59
CA ASP A 10 24.03 -23.95 -53.24
C ASP A 10 25.49 -24.39 -53.00
N VAL A 11 25.82 -24.66 -51.74
CA VAL A 11 27.15 -25.17 -51.37
C VAL A 11 27.31 -26.60 -51.86
N ASP A 12 28.10 -26.75 -52.93
CA ASP A 12 28.46 -28.04 -53.50
C ASP A 12 29.73 -27.91 -54.36
N GLU A 13 30.25 -29.05 -54.80
CA GLU A 13 31.22 -29.14 -55.88
C GLU A 13 30.49 -29.29 -57.22
N TYR A 14 30.74 -28.36 -58.14
CA TYR A 14 30.10 -28.37 -59.46
C TYR A 14 31.12 -28.70 -60.55
N THR A 15 30.74 -29.63 -61.43
CA THR A 15 31.44 -29.92 -62.68
C THR A 15 30.56 -29.51 -63.85
N TYR A 16 31.05 -28.59 -64.69
CA TYR A 16 30.39 -28.19 -65.93
C TYR A 16 31.20 -28.63 -67.13
N THR A 17 30.55 -29.37 -68.04
CA THR A 17 31.13 -29.73 -69.32
C THR A 17 30.77 -28.69 -70.37
N ILE A 18 31.76 -27.99 -70.89
CA ILE A 18 31.63 -27.12 -72.05
C ILE A 18 31.81 -27.99 -73.29
N ILE A 19 30.80 -28.08 -74.15
CA ILE A 19 30.85 -28.86 -75.38
C ILE A 19 30.83 -27.91 -76.56
N PHE A 20 31.87 -27.97 -77.39
CA PHE A 20 31.84 -27.43 -78.74
C PHE A 20 31.39 -28.53 -79.69
N LYS A 21 30.21 -28.39 -80.28
CA LYS A 21 29.67 -29.35 -81.24
C LYS A 21 30.39 -29.25 -82.58
N GLU A 22 30.56 -30.41 -83.22
CA GLU A 22 31.23 -30.50 -84.53
C GLU A 22 30.55 -29.62 -85.59
N ASN A 23 31.34 -29.17 -86.56
CA ASN A 23 30.86 -28.52 -87.78
C ASN A 23 31.78 -28.84 -88.96
N ASN A 24 31.46 -28.29 -90.14
CA ASN A 24 32.19 -28.56 -91.39
C ASN A 24 33.71 -28.27 -91.33
N ASN A 25 34.17 -27.48 -90.35
CA ASN A 25 35.55 -27.06 -90.22
C ASN A 25 36.25 -27.59 -88.95
N TYR A 26 35.50 -28.08 -87.95
CA TYR A 26 36.04 -28.43 -86.62
C TYR A 26 35.33 -29.66 -86.03
N THR A 27 36.10 -30.56 -85.41
CA THR A 27 35.58 -31.74 -84.70
C THR A 27 35.01 -31.36 -83.33
N GLU A 28 34.07 -32.15 -82.81
CA GLU A 28 33.53 -31.97 -81.46
C GLU A 28 34.65 -32.05 -80.42
N SER A 29 34.59 -31.16 -79.43
CA SER A 29 35.50 -31.17 -78.29
C SER A 29 34.73 -30.80 -77.04
N ASN A 30 35.21 -31.28 -75.89
CA ASN A 30 34.66 -30.88 -74.61
C ASN A 30 35.78 -30.60 -73.61
N ASN A 31 35.45 -29.79 -72.61
CA ASN A 31 36.32 -29.51 -71.48
C ASN A 31 35.48 -29.39 -70.22
N ASN A 32 36.01 -29.85 -69.09
CA ASN A 32 35.34 -29.76 -67.80
C ASN A 32 35.92 -28.60 -66.99
N VAL A 33 35.01 -27.82 -66.39
CA VAL A 33 35.34 -26.78 -65.41
C VAL A 33 34.77 -27.23 -64.07
N ASN A 34 35.66 -27.35 -63.08
CA ASN A 34 35.28 -27.67 -61.71
C ASN A 34 35.42 -26.42 -60.85
N PHE A 35 34.44 -26.17 -59.98
CA PHE A 35 34.54 -25.16 -58.94
C PHE A 35 33.75 -25.58 -57.72
N ILE A 36 34.14 -25.04 -56.55
CA ILE A 36 33.50 -25.32 -55.28
C ILE A 36 32.79 -24.06 -54.82
N VAL A 37 31.52 -24.19 -54.44
CA VAL A 37 30.78 -23.14 -53.76
C VAL A 37 30.90 -23.39 -52.26
N GLN A 38 31.42 -22.41 -51.52
CA GLN A 38 31.61 -22.50 -50.07
C GLN A 38 30.47 -21.80 -49.32
N LYS A 39 30.26 -22.19 -48.06
CA LYS A 39 29.31 -21.50 -47.18
C LYS A 39 29.67 -20.03 -47.01
N LEU A 40 28.66 -19.17 -47.04
CA LEU A 40 28.81 -17.76 -46.74
C LEU A 40 28.87 -17.53 -45.22
N GLY A 41 29.70 -16.57 -44.81
CA GLY A 41 29.69 -16.06 -43.43
C GLY A 41 28.32 -15.46 -43.08
N THR A 42 28.00 -15.45 -41.78
CA THR A 42 26.71 -14.96 -41.29
C THR A 42 26.93 -13.94 -40.17
N THR A 43 26.09 -12.90 -40.16
CA THR A 43 26.06 -11.87 -39.11
C THR A 43 24.69 -11.85 -38.47
N ILE A 44 24.65 -11.82 -37.13
CA ILE A 44 23.41 -11.62 -36.36
C ILE A 44 23.38 -10.16 -35.91
N ASN A 45 22.33 -9.44 -36.31
CA ASN A 45 22.02 -8.11 -35.80
C ASN A 45 20.92 -8.21 -34.74
N VAL A 46 21.09 -7.50 -33.63
CA VAL A 46 20.14 -7.51 -32.51
C VAL A 46 19.75 -6.09 -32.12
N ASN A 47 18.45 -5.88 -31.95
CA ASN A 47 17.84 -4.70 -31.37
C ASN A 47 17.33 -5.05 -29.99
N LEU A 48 17.80 -4.29 -29.00
CA LEU A 48 17.46 -4.47 -27.59
C LEU A 48 16.42 -3.44 -27.14
N PRO A 49 15.64 -3.75 -26.09
CA PRO A 49 14.68 -2.79 -25.53
C PRO A 49 15.41 -1.61 -24.86
N ASN A 50 14.94 -0.39 -25.13
CA ASN A 50 15.54 0.83 -24.55
C ASN A 50 15.00 1.17 -23.15
N ASN A 51 13.81 0.68 -22.77
CA ASN A 51 13.11 1.04 -21.54
C ASN A 51 12.46 -0.19 -20.87
N ALA A 52 13.27 -1.21 -20.56
CA ALA A 52 12.75 -2.39 -19.88
C ALA A 52 12.42 -2.07 -18.41
N THR A 53 11.23 -2.47 -17.96
CA THR A 53 10.78 -2.28 -16.57
C THR A 53 10.39 -3.62 -15.96
N TYR A 54 10.73 -3.83 -14.69
CA TYR A 54 10.36 -5.03 -13.94
C TYR A 54 8.86 -5.34 -14.00
N GLY A 55 8.52 -6.60 -14.30
CA GLY A 55 7.15 -7.09 -14.40
C GLY A 55 6.41 -6.67 -15.68
N GLU A 56 7.06 -5.96 -16.60
CA GLU A 56 6.57 -5.70 -17.96
C GLU A 56 7.29 -6.59 -18.96
N ASN A 57 6.75 -6.69 -20.17
CA ASN A 57 7.38 -7.44 -21.24
C ASN A 57 8.39 -6.59 -22.00
N SER A 58 9.44 -7.22 -22.48
CA SER A 58 10.40 -6.64 -23.42
C SER A 58 10.52 -7.51 -24.65
N THR A 59 10.73 -6.84 -25.79
CA THR A 59 10.89 -7.50 -27.08
C THR A 59 12.34 -7.33 -27.53
N ILE A 60 12.98 -8.45 -27.80
CA ILE A 60 14.29 -8.57 -28.44
C ILE A 60 14.01 -9.00 -29.87
N ASN A 61 14.53 -8.29 -30.86
CA ASN A 61 14.33 -8.64 -32.26
C ASN A 61 15.58 -8.34 -33.06
N GLY A 62 15.62 -8.78 -34.30
CA GLY A 62 16.79 -8.57 -35.11
C GLY A 62 16.66 -9.18 -36.48
N ASN A 63 17.78 -9.24 -37.17
CA ASN A 63 17.89 -9.94 -38.42
C ASN A 63 19.22 -10.69 -38.55
N ILE A 64 19.27 -11.61 -39.50
CA ILE A 64 20.44 -12.44 -39.80
C ILE A 64 20.75 -12.25 -41.28
N THR A 65 21.98 -11.82 -41.55
CA THR A 65 22.45 -11.49 -42.90
C THR A 65 23.63 -12.34 -43.32
N ASP A 66 23.78 -12.53 -44.63
CA ASP A 66 24.98 -13.10 -45.23
C ASP A 66 26.16 -12.12 -45.16
N ALA A 67 27.33 -12.56 -45.64
CA ALA A 67 28.56 -11.76 -45.69
C ALA A 67 28.46 -10.50 -46.58
N ASN A 68 27.44 -10.41 -47.45
CA ASN A 68 27.18 -9.27 -48.32
C ASN A 68 26.11 -8.32 -47.74
N GLY A 69 25.54 -8.64 -46.57
CA GLY A 69 24.49 -7.86 -45.91
C GLY A 69 23.07 -8.17 -46.38
N ASN A 70 22.86 -9.22 -47.19
CA ASN A 70 21.52 -9.64 -47.59
C ASN A 70 20.88 -10.50 -46.50
N LEU A 71 19.56 -10.40 -46.33
CA LEU A 71 18.83 -11.28 -45.41
C LEU A 71 18.92 -12.74 -45.86
N ILE A 72 19.13 -13.64 -44.90
CA ILE A 72 19.11 -15.08 -45.17
C ILE A 72 17.65 -15.53 -45.29
N ASN A 73 17.20 -15.76 -46.53
CA ASN A 73 15.83 -16.16 -46.85
C ASN A 73 15.46 -17.55 -46.33
N GLY A 74 14.16 -17.78 -46.13
CA GLY A 74 13.62 -19.08 -45.68
C GLY A 74 13.22 -19.11 -44.20
N THR A 75 12.89 -20.30 -43.71
CA THR A 75 12.44 -20.53 -42.33
C THR A 75 13.38 -21.46 -41.59
N TYR A 76 13.91 -21.00 -40.47
CA TYR A 76 14.83 -21.74 -39.61
C TYR A 76 14.75 -21.22 -38.16
N ASN A 77 15.47 -21.85 -37.24
CA ASN A 77 15.44 -21.47 -35.83
C ASN A 77 16.81 -21.00 -35.34
N ILE A 78 16.80 -20.09 -34.39
CA ILE A 78 17.95 -19.71 -33.56
C ILE A 78 17.67 -20.06 -32.10
N THR A 79 18.75 -20.10 -31.31
CA THR A 79 18.65 -20.15 -29.84
C THR A 79 18.95 -18.77 -29.31
N VAL A 80 18.02 -18.20 -28.53
CA VAL A 80 18.23 -16.96 -27.78
C VAL A 80 18.24 -17.32 -26.30
N THR A 81 19.34 -17.13 -25.62
CA THR A 81 19.50 -17.38 -24.19
C THR A 81 19.42 -16.07 -23.45
N VAL A 82 18.42 -15.91 -22.57
CA VAL A 82 18.28 -14.70 -21.73
C VAL A 82 18.45 -15.09 -20.27
N ASN A 83 19.48 -14.53 -19.60
CA ASN A 83 19.84 -14.85 -18.22
C ASN A 83 19.98 -16.36 -17.95
N GLY A 84 20.53 -17.11 -18.92
CA GLY A 84 20.71 -18.55 -18.83
C GLY A 84 19.47 -19.40 -19.14
N VAL A 85 18.37 -18.80 -19.60
CA VAL A 85 17.18 -19.50 -20.08
C VAL A 85 17.15 -19.49 -21.60
N ASP A 86 17.09 -20.68 -22.20
CA ASP A 86 17.09 -20.84 -23.66
C ASP A 86 15.67 -20.73 -24.25
N TYR A 87 15.57 -19.98 -25.34
CA TYR A 87 14.37 -19.82 -26.15
C TYR A 87 14.68 -20.24 -27.59
N ASN A 88 13.91 -21.19 -28.12
CA ASN A 88 13.94 -21.51 -29.54
C ASN A 88 13.07 -20.50 -30.30
N VAL A 89 13.69 -19.70 -31.18
CA VAL A 89 13.03 -18.60 -31.87
C VAL A 89 13.03 -18.87 -33.37
N GLY A 90 11.85 -18.82 -33.98
CA GLY A 90 11.70 -18.92 -35.42
C GLY A 90 12.16 -17.66 -36.14
N VAL A 91 12.86 -17.85 -37.24
CA VAL A 91 13.31 -16.82 -38.17
C VAL A 91 12.57 -17.01 -39.49
N ILE A 92 12.02 -15.93 -40.04
CA ILE A 92 11.36 -15.91 -41.35
C ILE A 92 12.05 -14.84 -42.19
N ASP A 93 12.63 -15.27 -43.31
CA ASP A 93 13.35 -14.41 -44.26
C ASP A 93 14.37 -13.50 -43.57
N GLY A 94 15.16 -14.11 -42.70
CA GLY A 94 16.22 -13.44 -41.95
C GLY A 94 15.74 -12.61 -40.77
N VAL A 95 14.44 -12.47 -40.50
CA VAL A 95 13.90 -11.64 -39.42
C VAL A 95 13.36 -12.48 -38.27
N TRP A 96 13.61 -12.05 -37.04
CA TRP A 96 13.19 -12.77 -35.83
C TRP A 96 12.77 -11.81 -34.70
N SER A 97 11.97 -12.32 -33.77
CA SER A 97 11.49 -11.55 -32.60
C SER A 97 11.13 -12.48 -31.44
N LEU A 98 11.48 -12.06 -30.23
CA LEU A 98 11.22 -12.75 -28.96
C LEU A 98 10.68 -11.73 -27.95
N THR A 99 9.52 -12.02 -27.35
CA THR A 99 8.95 -11.22 -26.26
C THR A 99 8.98 -12.00 -24.96
N ILE A 100 9.58 -11.43 -23.92
CA ILE A 100 9.75 -12.07 -22.60
C ILE A 100 9.37 -11.12 -21.45
N PRO A 101 8.87 -11.64 -20.32
CA PRO A 101 8.66 -10.84 -19.12
C PRO A 101 9.99 -10.52 -18.42
N ASN A 102 10.14 -9.30 -17.92
CA ASN A 102 11.29 -8.92 -17.11
C ASN A 102 11.10 -9.35 -15.65
N THR A 103 11.80 -10.40 -15.22
CA THR A 103 11.63 -11.03 -13.89
C THR A 103 12.62 -10.55 -12.83
N SER A 104 13.60 -9.72 -13.19
CA SER A 104 14.58 -9.15 -12.27
C SER A 104 15.07 -7.80 -12.74
N VAL A 105 15.34 -6.89 -11.79
CA VAL A 105 16.02 -5.62 -12.06
C VAL A 105 17.51 -5.83 -12.26
N GLY A 106 18.12 -5.03 -13.14
CA GLY A 106 19.55 -5.04 -13.42
C GLY A 106 19.85 -5.41 -14.86
N ILE A 107 21.06 -5.93 -15.09
CA ILE A 107 21.53 -6.32 -16.42
C ILE A 107 20.90 -7.66 -16.80
N ALA A 108 20.22 -7.70 -17.94
CA ALA A 108 19.78 -8.91 -18.61
C ALA A 108 20.76 -9.27 -19.72
N ASN A 109 21.45 -10.39 -19.58
CA ASN A 109 22.39 -10.90 -20.59
C ASN A 109 21.63 -11.68 -21.65
N VAL A 110 21.99 -11.47 -22.91
CA VAL A 110 21.36 -12.07 -24.09
C VAL A 110 22.47 -12.67 -24.94
N ASP A 111 22.45 -13.98 -25.11
CA ASP A 111 23.32 -14.71 -26.03
C ASP A 111 22.46 -15.27 -27.16
N ILE A 112 22.89 -15.13 -28.41
CA ILE A 112 22.14 -15.59 -29.57
C ILE A 112 23.03 -16.48 -30.40
N PHE A 113 22.54 -17.67 -30.72
CA PHE A 113 23.24 -18.66 -31.52
C PHE A 113 22.40 -19.07 -32.73
N PHE A 114 22.97 -18.86 -33.91
CA PHE A 114 22.50 -19.45 -35.17
C PHE A 114 23.41 -20.64 -35.49
N PRO A 115 22.89 -21.87 -35.59
CA PRO A 115 23.70 -23.06 -35.82
C PRO A 115 24.28 -23.20 -37.24
N GLY A 116 23.94 -22.28 -38.15
CA GLY A 116 24.25 -22.43 -39.57
C GLY A 116 23.28 -23.36 -40.29
N ASN A 117 23.45 -23.51 -41.60
CA ASN A 117 22.74 -24.47 -42.43
C ASN A 117 23.64 -24.94 -43.60
N ASN A 118 23.06 -25.50 -44.67
CA ASN A 118 23.82 -25.99 -45.82
C ASN A 118 24.60 -24.88 -46.53
N ASN A 119 24.06 -23.65 -46.57
CA ASN A 119 24.61 -22.53 -47.35
C ASN A 119 25.33 -21.48 -46.50
N TYR A 120 25.07 -21.47 -45.19
CA TYR A 120 25.53 -20.43 -44.28
C TYR A 120 26.24 -21.01 -43.05
N ASN A 121 27.34 -20.38 -42.64
CA ASN A 121 28.05 -20.74 -41.42
C ASN A 121 27.25 -20.42 -40.16
N ASP A 122 27.65 -21.00 -39.04
CA ASP A 122 27.11 -20.62 -37.73
C ASP A 122 27.53 -19.20 -37.34
N ALA A 123 26.78 -18.61 -36.40
CA ALA A 123 27.08 -17.29 -35.88
C ALA A 123 26.62 -17.18 -34.43
N THR A 124 27.34 -16.38 -33.65
CA THR A 124 26.99 -16.06 -32.27
C THR A 124 27.15 -14.57 -32.00
N ILE A 125 26.30 -14.02 -31.14
CA ILE A 125 26.44 -12.66 -30.62
C ILE A 125 25.98 -12.60 -29.17
N ALA A 126 26.70 -11.82 -28.36
CA ALA A 126 26.34 -11.51 -26.99
C ALA A 126 25.98 -10.03 -26.88
N ALA A 127 24.91 -9.74 -26.14
CA ALA A 127 24.42 -8.40 -25.88
C ALA A 127 23.81 -8.33 -24.48
N ASN A 128 23.48 -7.13 -24.02
CA ASN A 128 22.76 -6.96 -22.77
C ASN A 128 21.92 -5.68 -22.77
N TYR A 129 20.88 -5.68 -21.95
CA TYR A 129 20.07 -4.50 -21.69
C TYR A 129 19.79 -4.35 -20.19
N THR A 130 19.42 -3.15 -19.76
CA THR A 130 19.11 -2.87 -18.35
C THR A 130 17.61 -2.86 -18.11
N VAL A 131 17.17 -3.59 -17.09
CA VAL A 131 15.82 -3.57 -16.55
C VAL A 131 15.76 -2.63 -15.36
N ALA A 132 14.93 -1.59 -15.44
CA ALA A 132 14.69 -0.65 -14.37
C ALA A 132 13.66 -1.19 -13.34
N PRO A 133 13.75 -0.77 -12.06
CA PRO A 133 12.71 -1.04 -11.07
C PRO A 133 11.36 -0.46 -11.47
N LYS A 134 10.29 -1.15 -11.07
CA LYS A 134 8.93 -0.64 -11.23
C LYS A 134 8.62 0.39 -10.15
N ASN A 135 8.26 1.59 -10.56
CA ASN A 135 7.85 2.65 -9.63
C ASN A 135 6.34 2.59 -9.37
N LEU A 136 5.94 2.45 -8.11
CA LEU A 136 4.54 2.46 -7.69
C LEU A 136 4.27 3.61 -6.72
N GLY A 137 3.23 4.39 -7.02
CA GLY A 137 2.70 5.37 -6.07
C GLY A 137 2.10 4.67 -4.86
N THR A 138 2.04 5.36 -3.72
CA THR A 138 1.33 4.86 -2.54
C THR A 138 0.30 5.86 -2.03
N LYS A 139 -0.67 5.35 -1.28
CA LYS A 139 -1.75 6.15 -0.69
C LYS A 139 -1.97 5.77 0.76
N ILE A 140 -1.86 6.75 1.63
CA ILE A 140 -2.34 6.67 3.00
C ILE A 140 -3.76 7.21 3.09
N THR A 141 -4.65 6.42 3.68
CA THR A 141 -5.95 6.90 4.15
C THR A 141 -6.00 6.80 5.67
N ILE A 142 -6.44 7.86 6.33
CA ILE A 142 -6.56 7.91 7.79
C ILE A 142 -7.95 8.39 8.18
N THR A 143 -8.61 7.63 9.05
CA THR A 143 -9.91 7.99 9.63
C THR A 143 -9.80 8.04 11.14
N SER A 144 -10.63 8.85 11.78
CA SER A 144 -10.65 8.97 13.24
C SER A 144 -12.05 8.85 13.81
N THR A 145 -12.14 8.13 14.92
CA THR A 145 -13.35 7.97 15.73
C THR A 145 -13.06 8.33 17.17
N ARG A 146 -14.11 8.52 17.99
CA ARG A 146 -13.94 8.95 19.38
C ARG A 146 -14.90 8.25 20.32
N ASN A 147 -14.40 7.96 21.52
CA ASN A 147 -15.20 7.62 22.69
C ASN A 147 -14.76 8.46 23.89
N GLY A 148 -15.57 9.45 24.28
CA GLY A 148 -15.20 10.42 25.30
C GLY A 148 -13.94 11.19 24.90
N ASN A 149 -12.89 11.18 25.72
CA ASN A 149 -11.62 11.83 25.40
C ASN A 149 -10.60 10.94 24.67
N LYS A 150 -10.97 9.70 24.31
CA LYS A 150 -10.11 8.80 23.54
C LYS A 150 -10.44 8.90 22.05
N ILE A 151 -9.45 9.21 21.24
CA ILE A 151 -9.54 9.30 19.78
C ILE A 151 -8.77 8.14 19.19
N THR A 152 -9.43 7.30 18.38
CA THR A 152 -8.79 6.18 17.70
C THR A 152 -8.61 6.53 16.23
N TYR A 153 -7.36 6.49 15.78
CA TYR A 153 -6.96 6.67 14.39
C TYR A 153 -6.79 5.29 13.74
N LYS A 154 -7.40 5.10 12.56
CA LYS A 154 -7.19 3.94 11.70
C LYS A 154 -6.51 4.43 10.43
N ILE A 155 -5.31 3.91 10.17
CA ILE A 155 -4.50 4.22 9.00
C ILE A 155 -4.51 3.00 8.09
N THR A 156 -4.71 3.20 6.80
CA THR A 156 -4.63 2.17 5.76
C THR A 156 -3.60 2.60 4.73
N LEU A 157 -2.64 1.73 4.41
CA LEU A 157 -1.61 1.94 3.41
C LEU A 157 -1.82 0.97 2.25
N LYS A 158 -1.91 1.52 1.05
CA LYS A 158 -2.00 0.78 -0.20
C LYS A 158 -1.08 1.39 -1.26
N ASP A 159 -0.74 0.64 -2.28
CA ASP A 159 -0.22 1.22 -3.51
C ASP A 159 -1.34 1.91 -4.33
N ASN A 160 -0.97 2.58 -5.42
CA ASN A 160 -1.89 3.25 -6.34
C ASN A 160 -2.76 2.29 -7.17
N GLN A 161 -2.42 1.00 -7.19
CA GLN A 161 -3.19 -0.07 -7.83
C GLN A 161 -4.22 -0.70 -6.86
N GLY A 162 -4.17 -0.32 -5.57
CA GLY A 162 -5.10 -0.79 -4.55
C GLY A 162 -4.59 -2.00 -3.76
N ASN A 163 -3.38 -2.49 -4.05
CA ASN A 163 -2.75 -3.58 -3.31
C ASN A 163 -2.35 -3.13 -1.91
N ILE A 164 -2.45 -4.05 -0.97
CA ILE A 164 -2.16 -3.83 0.44
C ILE A 164 -0.66 -3.83 0.68
N LEU A 165 -0.16 -2.84 1.45
CA LEU A 165 1.22 -2.80 1.92
C LEU A 165 1.28 -3.16 3.41
N ALA A 166 1.45 -4.45 3.68
CA ALA A 166 1.54 -5.03 5.00
C ALA A 166 2.93 -4.86 5.63
N ASN A 167 3.01 -4.89 6.96
CA ASN A 167 4.27 -4.86 7.73
C ASN A 167 5.16 -3.63 7.47
N GLN A 168 4.57 -2.52 7.04
CA GLN A 168 5.28 -1.29 6.73
C GLN A 168 5.32 -0.35 7.92
N ASN A 169 6.49 0.27 8.13
CA ASN A 169 6.66 1.28 9.17
C ASN A 169 6.03 2.60 8.74
N LEU A 170 5.27 3.20 9.64
CA LEU A 170 4.58 4.48 9.47
C LEU A 170 4.94 5.41 10.62
N SER A 171 4.83 6.72 10.39
CA SER A 171 4.80 7.71 11.45
C SER A 171 3.42 8.34 11.56
N LEU A 172 2.97 8.61 12.79
CA LEU A 172 1.74 9.34 13.09
C LEU A 172 2.08 10.55 13.96
N THR A 173 1.84 11.74 13.45
CA THR A 173 1.97 13.00 14.18
C THR A 173 0.61 13.43 14.72
N ILE A 174 0.48 13.52 16.04
CA ILE A 174 -0.73 13.98 16.73
C ILE A 174 -0.36 14.86 17.91
N ALA A 175 -0.98 16.05 18.00
CA ALA A 175 -0.73 17.04 19.05
C ALA A 175 0.78 17.36 19.24
N GLY A 176 1.51 17.46 18.12
CA GLY A 176 2.94 17.76 18.09
C GLY A 176 3.87 16.60 18.46
N LYS A 177 3.34 15.41 18.76
CA LYS A 177 4.14 14.21 19.05
C LYS A 177 4.10 13.23 17.88
N ILE A 178 5.23 12.59 17.60
CA ILE A 178 5.37 11.54 16.59
C ILE A 178 5.31 10.17 17.27
N VAL A 179 4.55 9.26 16.69
CA VAL A 179 4.40 7.87 17.11
C VAL A 179 4.75 6.96 15.94
N SER A 180 5.66 6.01 16.15
CA SER A 180 5.97 4.98 15.17
C SER A 180 4.92 3.88 15.21
N LEU A 181 4.41 3.49 14.05
CA LEU A 181 3.42 2.44 13.88
C LEU A 181 3.89 1.45 12.82
N ARG A 182 3.26 0.28 12.77
CA ARG A 182 3.49 -0.72 11.73
C ARG A 182 2.15 -1.22 11.21
N THR A 183 2.01 -1.35 9.89
CA THR A 183 0.80 -1.96 9.31
C THR A 183 0.77 -3.46 9.58
N ASN A 184 -0.42 -4.00 9.81
CA ASN A 184 -0.64 -5.44 9.93
C ASN A 184 -0.73 -6.11 8.54
N SER A 185 -1.10 -7.39 8.51
CA SER A 185 -1.29 -8.17 7.27
C SER A 185 -2.35 -7.60 6.31
N GLN A 186 -3.22 -6.70 6.79
CA GLN A 186 -4.27 -6.05 6.01
C GLN A 186 -3.88 -4.60 5.60
N GLY A 187 -2.62 -4.20 5.81
CA GLY A 187 -2.15 -2.84 5.52
C GLY A 187 -2.69 -1.78 6.48
N ILE A 188 -3.19 -2.20 7.65
CA ILE A 188 -3.84 -1.33 8.62
C ILE A 188 -2.95 -1.13 9.83
N ALA A 189 -2.82 0.11 10.29
CA ALA A 189 -2.27 0.47 11.59
C ALA A 189 -3.32 1.22 12.41
N GLN A 190 -3.30 1.05 13.74
CA GLN A 190 -4.22 1.74 14.64
C GLN A 190 -3.50 2.35 15.83
N TYR A 191 -3.97 3.52 16.27
CA TYR A 191 -3.46 4.20 17.45
C TYR A 191 -4.57 4.94 18.20
N THR A 192 -4.62 4.80 19.52
CA THR A 192 -5.57 5.52 20.38
C THR A 192 -4.89 6.60 21.20
N PHE A 193 -5.18 7.86 20.87
CA PHE A 193 -4.74 9.02 21.62
C PHE A 193 -5.75 9.38 22.72
N THR A 194 -5.28 9.62 23.95
CA THR A 194 -6.14 10.11 25.04
C THR A 194 -5.93 11.60 25.25
N ALA A 195 -6.92 12.42 24.88
CA ALA A 195 -6.88 13.86 25.05
C ALA A 195 -7.00 14.26 26.53
N THR A 196 -6.10 15.14 26.98
CA THR A 196 -6.09 15.71 28.33
C THR A 196 -6.61 17.15 28.37
N LYS A 197 -6.71 17.81 27.21
CA LYS A 197 -7.18 19.17 27.04
C LYS A 197 -8.33 19.22 26.04
N ALA A 198 -9.16 20.25 26.16
CA ALA A 198 -10.21 20.51 25.18
C ALA A 198 -9.58 21.21 23.97
N GLY A 199 -10.08 20.92 22.79
CA GLY A 199 -9.51 21.43 21.54
C GLY A 199 -9.86 20.57 20.35
N ASN A 200 -9.37 20.99 19.18
CA ASN A 200 -9.51 20.27 17.94
C ASN A 200 -8.26 19.42 17.71
N TYR A 201 -8.46 18.14 17.38
CA TYR A 201 -7.38 17.19 17.16
C TYR A 201 -7.45 16.63 15.75
N GLN A 202 -6.36 16.78 15.01
CA GLN A 202 -6.13 16.17 13.70
C GLN A 202 -4.77 15.47 13.74
N ALA A 203 -4.67 14.31 13.08
CA ALA A 203 -3.42 13.58 12.96
C ALA A 203 -2.96 13.53 11.50
N ASN A 204 -1.65 13.53 11.31
CA ASN A 204 -1.01 13.34 10.01
C ASN A 204 -0.24 12.02 10.06
N ALA A 205 -0.49 11.12 9.13
CA ALA A 205 0.27 9.90 8.96
C ALA A 205 1.19 10.00 7.74
N ALA A 206 2.38 9.42 7.82
CA ALA A 206 3.34 9.40 6.71
C ALA A 206 3.99 8.02 6.56
N PHE A 207 4.27 7.68 5.30
CA PHE A 207 5.04 6.54 4.85
C PHE A 207 6.20 7.08 4.02
N ASN A 208 7.43 6.69 4.35
CA ASN A 208 8.63 7.25 3.72
C ASN A 208 9.00 6.57 2.39
N GLY A 209 8.22 5.59 1.95
CA GLY A 209 8.56 4.76 0.78
C GLY A 209 9.25 3.45 1.18
N LEU A 210 9.40 2.56 0.20
CA LEU A 210 10.12 1.28 0.33
C LEU A 210 10.76 0.94 -1.01
N ASN A 211 12.03 0.52 -0.99
CA ASN A 211 12.69 -0.08 -2.14
C ASN A 211 12.92 -1.57 -1.87
N THR A 212 12.41 -2.45 -2.72
CA THR A 212 12.57 -3.91 -2.63
C THR A 212 13.61 -4.47 -3.61
N GLY A 213 14.37 -3.61 -4.29
CA GLY A 213 15.21 -3.97 -5.44
C GLY A 213 14.41 -3.98 -6.74
N ASN A 214 13.32 -4.73 -6.78
CA ASN A 214 12.47 -4.86 -7.98
C ASN A 214 11.39 -3.77 -8.10
N ILE A 215 10.86 -3.31 -6.96
CA ILE A 215 9.78 -2.32 -6.92
C ILE A 215 10.20 -1.19 -5.97
N ILE A 216 9.97 0.05 -6.43
CA ILE A 216 10.13 1.26 -5.64
C ILE A 216 8.74 1.81 -5.31
N TYR A 217 8.33 1.67 -4.06
CA TYR A 217 7.12 2.28 -3.52
C TYR A 217 7.42 3.71 -3.07
N ALA A 218 6.74 4.68 -3.69
CA ALA A 218 6.89 6.09 -3.35
C ALA A 218 6.39 6.41 -1.93
N SER A 219 6.94 7.46 -1.33
CA SER A 219 6.43 8.02 -0.08
C SER A 219 5.01 8.56 -0.24
N SER A 220 4.23 8.54 0.84
CA SER A 220 2.91 9.19 0.86
C SER A 220 2.55 9.68 2.26
N SER A 221 1.55 10.55 2.34
CA SER A 221 1.01 11.04 3.60
C SER A 221 -0.50 11.20 3.53
N GLY A 222 -1.15 11.24 4.70
CA GLY A 222 -2.58 11.45 4.81
C GLY A 222 -2.94 12.18 6.10
N LYS A 223 -4.02 12.96 6.06
CA LYS A 223 -4.54 13.73 7.21
C LYS A 223 -5.89 13.19 7.64
N SER A 224 -6.10 13.06 8.95
CA SER A 224 -7.39 12.62 9.49
C SER A 224 -8.43 13.74 9.39
N ASN A 225 -9.71 13.37 9.56
CA ASN A 225 -10.73 14.33 9.95
C ASN A 225 -10.40 14.95 11.32
N THR A 226 -10.94 16.15 11.58
CA THR A 226 -10.76 16.86 12.85
C THR A 226 -11.79 16.41 13.88
N ILE A 227 -11.32 16.08 15.09
CA ILE A 227 -12.16 15.69 16.23
C ILE A 227 -12.10 16.77 17.32
N LYS A 228 -13.25 17.34 17.68
CA LYS A 228 -13.37 18.42 18.68
C LYS A 228 -13.66 17.89 20.09
N ILE A 229 -12.69 17.85 20.98
CA ILE A 229 -12.86 17.48 22.39
C ILE A 229 -13.33 18.69 23.21
N THR A 230 -14.46 18.59 23.91
CA THR A 230 -14.97 19.66 24.78
C THR A 230 -14.62 19.43 26.26
N LYS A 231 -14.61 20.54 27.02
CA LYS A 231 -14.40 20.52 28.47
C LYS A 231 -15.52 19.73 29.15
N ALA A 232 -15.23 19.16 30.33
CA ALA A 232 -16.24 18.47 31.13
C ALA A 232 -17.46 19.36 31.38
N ASN A 233 -18.65 18.85 31.07
CA ASN A 233 -19.91 19.55 31.19
C ASN A 233 -20.83 18.79 32.14
N ILE A 234 -20.59 18.98 33.44
CA ILE A 234 -21.27 18.24 34.50
C ILE A 234 -22.52 19.00 34.94
N LYS A 235 -23.69 18.37 34.77
CA LYS A 235 -25.00 18.97 35.05
C LYS A 235 -25.92 17.97 35.75
N VAL A 236 -26.77 18.48 36.63
CA VAL A 236 -27.93 17.72 37.12
C VAL A 236 -28.92 17.64 35.96
N TYR A 237 -29.25 16.44 35.50
CA TYR A 237 -30.17 16.25 34.38
C TYR A 237 -31.55 15.72 34.79
N LYS A 238 -31.64 15.07 35.97
CA LYS A 238 -32.90 14.55 36.49
C LYS A 238 -32.95 14.67 38.00
N THR A 239 -34.12 15.07 38.53
CA THR A 239 -34.38 15.03 39.96
C THR A 239 -35.70 14.32 40.27
N ILE A 240 -35.70 13.50 41.32
CA ILE A 240 -36.89 12.75 41.76
C ILE A 240 -37.18 13.13 43.22
N PRO A 241 -38.17 13.98 43.47
CA PRO A 241 -38.64 14.28 44.82
C PRO A 241 -39.62 13.21 45.32
N SER A 242 -39.68 13.00 46.63
CA SER A 242 -40.75 12.27 47.30
C SER A 242 -40.92 12.77 48.74
N ALA A 243 -42.10 12.57 49.32
CA ALA A 243 -42.36 12.95 50.71
C ALA A 243 -43.26 11.91 51.39
N LYS A 244 -43.06 11.70 52.69
CA LYS A 244 -43.93 10.86 53.52
C LYS A 244 -44.03 11.38 54.95
N LYS A 245 -45.13 11.09 55.64
CA LYS A 245 -45.26 11.34 57.08
C LYS A 245 -44.72 10.12 57.85
N ILE A 246 -44.07 10.37 58.99
CA ILE A 246 -43.65 9.33 59.93
C ILE A 246 -43.96 9.78 61.36
N LYS A 247 -44.33 8.83 62.23
CA LYS A 247 -44.44 9.05 63.68
C LYS A 247 -43.18 8.50 64.34
N SER A 248 -42.56 9.27 65.23
CA SER A 248 -41.38 8.84 65.99
C SER A 248 -41.38 9.53 67.35
N LYS A 249 -41.30 8.74 68.43
CA LYS A 249 -41.33 9.22 69.83
C LYS A 249 -42.47 10.21 70.11
N GLY A 250 -43.70 9.85 69.71
CA GLY A 250 -44.90 10.68 69.92
C GLY A 250 -45.05 11.88 68.99
N LYS A 251 -44.03 12.27 68.22
CA LYS A 251 -44.05 13.44 67.31
C LYS A 251 -44.25 13.04 65.86
N ILE A 252 -44.84 13.93 65.05
CA ILE A 252 -45.08 13.68 63.62
C ILE A 252 -44.09 14.50 62.79
N TYR A 253 -43.42 13.82 61.88
CA TYR A 253 -42.44 14.41 60.95
C TYR A 253 -42.86 14.22 59.51
N LYS A 254 -42.68 15.25 58.68
CA LYS A 254 -42.71 15.12 57.23
C LYS A 254 -41.28 14.92 56.74
N VAL A 255 -41.01 13.75 56.17
CA VAL A 255 -39.72 13.37 55.58
C VAL A 255 -39.77 13.62 54.10
N TYR A 256 -38.82 14.39 53.60
CA TYR A 256 -38.62 14.65 52.18
C TYR A 256 -37.38 13.89 51.71
N SER A 257 -37.48 13.23 50.55
CA SER A 257 -36.33 12.70 49.82
C SER A 257 -36.22 13.41 48.48
N LYS A 258 -35.00 13.72 48.07
CA LYS A 258 -34.74 14.14 46.69
C LYS A 258 -33.51 13.44 46.14
N ILE A 259 -33.69 12.73 45.04
CA ILE A 259 -32.62 12.08 44.29
C ILE A 259 -32.20 13.02 43.17
N TYR A 260 -30.91 13.22 43.01
CA TYR A 260 -30.29 13.97 41.93
C TYR A 260 -29.44 13.01 41.08
N TYR A 261 -29.67 13.02 39.77
CA TYR A 261 -28.83 12.36 38.79
C TYR A 261 -28.01 13.41 38.05
N ILE A 262 -26.69 13.22 38.06
CA ILE A 262 -25.69 14.16 37.54
C ILE A 262 -24.94 13.46 36.43
N LYS A 263 -24.90 14.03 35.22
CA LYS A 263 -24.23 13.45 34.05
C LYS A 263 -23.16 14.41 33.53
N ASN A 264 -22.07 13.84 33.02
CA ASN A 264 -21.09 14.60 32.23
C ASN A 264 -21.44 14.50 30.74
N TYR A 265 -21.71 15.64 30.11
CA TYR A 265 -21.97 15.77 28.69
C TYR A 265 -20.73 16.16 27.88
N GLY A 266 -19.65 16.56 28.55
CA GLY A 266 -18.38 16.89 27.90
C GLY A 266 -17.48 15.68 27.77
N GLU A 267 -16.61 15.68 26.77
CA GLU A 267 -15.74 14.56 26.43
C GLU A 267 -14.64 14.33 27.47
N LEU A 268 -14.10 15.41 28.04
CA LEU A 268 -13.12 15.30 29.12
C LEU A 268 -13.76 14.80 30.41
N THR A 269 -13.02 13.95 31.13
CA THR A 269 -13.31 13.63 32.53
C THR A 269 -13.12 14.87 33.38
N GLY A 270 -14.05 15.15 34.30
CA GLY A 270 -13.96 16.33 35.14
C GLY A 270 -14.61 16.18 36.50
N SER A 271 -14.52 17.26 37.27
CA SER A 271 -15.11 17.36 38.60
C SER A 271 -15.95 18.64 38.70
N LYS A 272 -16.99 18.62 39.53
CA LYS A 272 -17.82 19.80 39.78
C LYS A 272 -18.36 19.81 41.19
N THR A 273 -18.36 21.00 41.81
CA THR A 273 -18.94 21.21 43.13
C THR A 273 -20.30 21.88 43.00
N TYR A 274 -21.29 21.34 43.70
CA TYR A 274 -22.61 21.94 43.89
C TYR A 274 -22.78 22.35 45.34
N THR A 275 -23.49 23.44 45.56
CA THR A 275 -23.84 23.92 46.91
C THR A 275 -25.35 23.84 47.10
N LYS A 276 -25.79 23.20 48.17
CA LYS A 276 -27.21 23.11 48.55
C LYS A 276 -27.45 23.78 49.90
N TYR A 277 -28.33 24.77 49.88
CA TYR A 277 -28.83 25.45 51.06
C TYR A 277 -30.13 24.78 51.54
N PHE A 278 -30.27 24.58 52.86
CA PHE A 278 -31.49 24.07 53.47
C PHE A 278 -32.26 25.18 54.18
N LYS A 279 -33.58 25.22 53.96
CA LYS A 279 -34.49 26.19 54.59
C LYS A 279 -34.52 26.00 56.12
N LYS A 280 -34.82 27.08 56.85
CA LYS A 280 -35.07 27.03 58.31
C LYS A 280 -36.16 26.00 58.62
N GLY A 281 -35.94 25.18 59.65
CA GLY A 281 -36.84 24.09 60.05
C GLY A 281 -36.70 22.76 59.29
N LEU A 282 -35.86 22.68 58.24
CA LEU A 282 -35.62 21.45 57.48
C LEU A 282 -34.24 20.88 57.84
N ILE A 283 -34.19 19.70 58.45
CA ILE A 283 -32.95 19.07 58.94
C ILE A 283 -32.53 17.96 57.98
N LEU A 284 -31.24 17.91 57.60
CA LEU A 284 -30.65 16.84 56.79
C LEU A 284 -30.37 15.61 57.68
N SER A 285 -31.06 14.49 57.40
CA SER A 285 -30.91 13.25 58.19
C SER A 285 -30.00 12.21 57.55
N LYS A 286 -30.05 12.05 56.22
CA LYS A 286 -29.28 11.01 55.54
C LYS A 286 -28.85 11.46 54.14
N ILE A 287 -27.63 11.10 53.78
CA ILE A 287 -27.09 11.21 52.43
C ILE A 287 -26.81 9.78 51.93
N SER A 288 -27.27 9.44 50.75
CA SER A 288 -26.88 8.21 50.04
C SER A 288 -26.35 8.60 48.68
N LYS A 289 -25.16 8.15 48.29
CA LYS A 289 -24.44 8.69 47.14
C LYS A 289 -23.56 7.65 46.47
N THR A 290 -23.23 7.85 45.20
CA THR A 290 -22.24 7.05 44.47
C THR A 290 -20.82 7.34 44.96
N LYS A 291 -19.88 6.40 44.75
CA LYS A 291 -18.48 6.46 45.21
C LYS A 291 -17.75 7.74 44.78
N ASN A 292 -18.06 8.24 43.60
CA ASN A 292 -17.47 9.45 43.02
C ASN A 292 -18.02 10.77 43.58
N ILE A 293 -18.83 10.75 44.65
CA ILE A 293 -19.35 11.95 45.31
C ILE A 293 -18.78 12.10 46.72
N LYS A 294 -18.06 13.20 46.96
CA LYS A 294 -17.70 13.66 48.31
C LYS A 294 -18.68 14.73 48.78
N THR A 295 -18.98 14.75 50.06
CA THR A 295 -19.94 15.70 50.65
C THR A 295 -19.40 16.26 51.95
N SER A 296 -19.63 17.55 52.18
CA SER A 296 -19.31 18.22 53.45
C SER A 296 -20.52 19.06 53.87
N TYR A 297 -21.05 18.82 55.06
CA TYR A 297 -22.23 19.51 55.59
C TYR A 297 -21.85 20.37 56.78
N ASN A 298 -22.04 21.68 56.65
CA ASN A 298 -21.95 22.61 57.77
C ASN A 298 -23.34 22.73 58.41
N LYS A 299 -23.51 22.17 59.62
CA LYS A 299 -24.78 22.16 60.35
C LYS A 299 -25.24 23.57 60.74
N THR A 300 -24.32 24.40 61.23
CA THR A 300 -24.58 25.76 61.69
C THR A 300 -25.09 26.65 60.55
N LYS A 301 -24.37 26.65 59.41
CA LYS A 301 -24.74 27.43 58.22
C LYS A 301 -25.83 26.76 57.38
N LYS A 302 -26.16 25.48 57.64
CA LYS A 302 -27.11 24.65 56.87
C LYS A 302 -26.76 24.58 55.38
N ILE A 303 -25.46 24.43 55.08
CA ILE A 303 -24.92 24.34 53.72
C ILE A 303 -24.30 22.97 53.50
N LEU A 304 -24.73 22.28 52.45
CA LEU A 304 -24.11 21.05 51.97
C LEU A 304 -23.33 21.33 50.68
N LYS A 305 -22.01 21.12 50.73
CA LYS A 305 -21.15 21.06 49.54
C LYS A 305 -21.14 19.62 49.01
N ILE A 306 -21.38 19.46 47.71
CA ILE A 306 -21.42 18.17 47.00
C ILE A 306 -20.38 18.23 45.88
N LYS A 307 -19.25 17.54 46.04
CA LYS A 307 -18.19 17.48 45.04
C LYS A 307 -18.30 16.17 44.27
N VAL A 308 -18.67 16.27 43.00
CA VAL A 308 -18.61 15.16 42.03
C VAL A 308 -17.18 15.12 41.48
N LEU A 309 -16.53 13.96 41.58
CA LEU A 309 -15.13 13.75 41.20
C LEU A 309 -15.01 12.86 39.98
N ASN A 310 -14.07 13.19 39.09
CA ASN A 310 -13.61 12.33 37.99
C ASN A 310 -14.75 11.67 37.20
N LEU A 311 -15.80 12.43 36.89
CA LEU A 311 -16.95 11.92 36.14
C LEU A 311 -16.60 11.88 34.65
N ALA A 312 -16.37 10.68 34.11
CA ALA A 312 -16.09 10.47 32.69
C ALA A 312 -17.30 10.77 31.79
N PHE A 313 -17.04 10.96 30.49
CA PHE A 313 -18.06 11.21 29.47
C PHE A 313 -19.22 10.20 29.55
N GLY A 314 -20.46 10.70 29.52
CA GLY A 314 -21.68 9.89 29.53
C GLY A 314 -22.00 9.21 30.86
N LYS A 315 -21.06 9.14 31.81
CA LYS A 315 -21.27 8.50 33.12
C LYS A 315 -22.15 9.36 34.03
N ILE A 316 -22.82 8.69 34.96
CA ILE A 316 -23.80 9.28 35.86
C ILE A 316 -23.36 9.10 37.31
N ALA A 317 -23.42 10.19 38.08
CA ALA A 317 -23.33 10.18 39.54
C ALA A 317 -24.72 10.39 40.14
N LYS A 318 -25.00 9.75 41.28
CA LYS A 318 -26.31 9.82 41.95
C LYS A 318 -26.14 10.19 43.41
N ILE A 319 -26.93 11.16 43.87
CA ILE A 319 -27.03 11.52 45.29
C ILE A 319 -28.49 11.66 45.71
N LYS A 320 -28.85 11.00 46.81
CA LYS A 320 -30.15 11.09 47.48
C LYS A 320 -29.95 11.82 48.80
N LEU A 321 -30.69 12.90 48.97
CA LEU A 321 -30.76 13.66 50.22
C LEU A 321 -32.09 13.34 50.90
N LYS A 322 -32.04 12.95 52.17
CA LYS A 322 -33.22 12.84 53.03
C LYS A 322 -33.20 13.96 54.06
N THR A 323 -34.29 14.71 54.13
CA THR A 323 -34.51 15.74 55.13
C THR A 323 -35.83 15.52 55.86
N TYR A 324 -36.00 16.14 57.02
CA TYR A 324 -37.24 16.08 57.77
C TYR A 324 -37.57 17.42 58.41
N LYS A 325 -38.86 17.65 58.63
CA LYS A 325 -39.40 18.79 59.38
C LYS A 325 -40.48 18.23 60.33
N ARG A 326 -40.42 18.64 61.60
CA ARG A 326 -41.50 18.38 62.57
C ARG A 326 -42.74 19.17 62.16
N ILE A 327 -43.90 18.51 62.13
CA ILE A 327 -45.17 19.13 61.76
C ILE A 327 -46.20 19.13 62.90
N THR A 328 -45.97 18.33 63.93
CA THR A 328 -46.67 18.34 65.23
C THR A 328 -45.71 17.77 66.27
#